data_AF-A0A9D1LRV5-F1
#
_entry.id   AF-A0A9D1LRV5-F1
#
_cell.length_a   1.000
_cell.length_b   1.000
_cell.length_c   1.000
_cell.angle_alpha   90.00
_cell.angle_beta   90.00
_cell.angle_gamma   90.00
#
_symmetry.space_group_name_H-M   'P 1'
#
loop_
_entity.id
_entity.type
_entity.pdbx_description
1 polymer ?
#
loop_
_entity_poly.entity_id
_entity_poly.type
_entity_poly.pdbx_seq_one_letter_code
_entity_poly.pdbx_strand_id
1 'polypeptide(L)'
;MRIHIVACRILARELSALAATSPNMVDITWLARGLHNTPTKLRDRIVETLDDIYAQIDRNELEFRPDYIVLGYGLCSNGVVGVECRDIPIVVPRTDDCIALFLGSQQRYMKEFAESGGAYWLNSGWLEHSARLFDEEDFRRRRWLEYAEKYGEENADYLIEVESSWMNNYSTLGFIHSSVYESPEYLHHTVREAEKHNWQLREVNDDLRMLRMMVNGDWNENEFLILKPGERIAADYAGAKLKAEPAPQPPQPVSAARPSNEPVSVAFPYGDAKGGVSK
;
A
#
# COMPACT_ATOMS: atom_id res chain seq x y z
N MET A 1 5.47 -20.83 -10.08
CA MET A 1 5.86 -20.12 -8.84
C MET A 1 4.65 -20.01 -7.92
N ARG A 2 4.88 -19.68 -6.66
CA ARG A 2 3.85 -19.34 -5.67
C ARG A 2 3.93 -17.84 -5.40
N ILE A 3 2.85 -17.14 -5.71
CA ILE A 3 2.78 -15.68 -5.64
C ILE A 3 1.71 -15.32 -4.61
N HIS A 4 2.05 -14.49 -3.63
CA HIS A 4 1.07 -13.91 -2.71
C HIS A 4 0.88 -12.44 -3.03
N ILE A 5 -0.32 -12.06 -3.47
CA ILE A 5 -0.64 -10.67 -3.78
C ILE A 5 -1.31 -10.00 -2.58
N VAL A 6 -0.80 -8.84 -2.15
CA VAL A 6 -1.48 -7.96 -1.20
C VAL A 6 -2.02 -6.76 -1.97
N ALA A 7 -3.33 -6.69 -2.18
CA ALA A 7 -3.95 -5.77 -3.14
C ALA A 7 -5.05 -4.89 -2.56
N CYS A 8 -5.26 -3.74 -3.21
CA CYS A 8 -6.42 -2.89 -2.96
C CYS A 8 -7.70 -3.65 -3.33
N ARG A 9 -8.73 -3.59 -2.46
CA ARG A 9 -9.99 -4.30 -2.69
C ARG A 9 -10.67 -3.94 -4.02
N ILE A 10 -10.45 -2.75 -4.56
CA ILE A 10 -11.05 -2.34 -5.84
C ILE A 10 -10.60 -3.20 -7.03
N LEU A 11 -9.47 -3.91 -6.91
CA LEU A 11 -8.91 -4.78 -7.95
C LEU A 11 -9.48 -6.22 -7.88
N ALA A 12 -10.46 -6.47 -7.01
CA ALA A 12 -10.88 -7.83 -6.65
C ALA A 12 -11.38 -8.65 -7.85
N ARG A 13 -12.23 -8.06 -8.70
CA ARG A 13 -12.79 -8.76 -9.87
C ARG A 13 -11.69 -9.15 -10.85
N GLU A 14 -10.86 -8.18 -11.23
CA GLU A 14 -9.84 -8.33 -12.26
C GLU A 14 -8.73 -9.29 -11.81
N LEU A 15 -8.17 -9.10 -10.61
CA LEU A 15 -7.12 -9.97 -10.10
C LEU A 15 -7.63 -11.38 -9.82
N SER A 16 -8.86 -11.58 -9.33
CA SER A 16 -9.42 -12.92 -9.15
C SER A 16 -9.65 -13.64 -10.48
N ALA A 17 -10.18 -12.95 -11.49
CA ALA A 17 -10.39 -13.54 -12.82
C ALA A 17 -9.06 -13.95 -13.47
N LEU A 18 -8.03 -13.10 -13.34
CA LEU A 18 -6.70 -13.38 -13.88
C LEU A 18 -6.00 -14.50 -13.09
N ALA A 19 -6.08 -14.50 -11.76
CA ALA A 19 -5.50 -15.53 -10.91
C ALA A 19 -6.07 -16.93 -11.23
N ALA A 20 -7.37 -17.03 -11.51
CA ALA A 20 -8.01 -18.29 -11.89
C ALA A 20 -7.46 -18.92 -13.18
N THR A 21 -6.78 -18.12 -14.02
CA THR A 21 -6.19 -18.56 -15.30
C THR A 21 -4.67 -18.46 -15.34
N SER A 22 -4.03 -18.10 -14.22
CA SER A 22 -2.57 -17.98 -14.13
C SER A 22 -1.90 -19.35 -14.22
N PRO A 23 -0.71 -19.46 -14.84
CA PRO A 23 0.12 -20.66 -14.75
C PRO A 23 0.77 -20.83 -13.36
N ASN A 24 0.66 -19.83 -12.47
CA ASN A 24 1.20 -19.86 -11.11
C ASN A 24 0.11 -20.13 -10.08
N MET A 25 0.53 -20.56 -8.89
CA MET A 25 -0.32 -20.57 -7.71
C MET A 25 -0.37 -19.15 -7.14
N VAL A 26 -1.57 -18.56 -7.10
CA VAL A 26 -1.75 -17.16 -6.70
C VAL A 26 -2.71 -17.07 -5.52
N ASP A 27 -2.19 -16.67 -4.37
CA ASP A 27 -2.97 -16.28 -3.20
C ASP A 27 -3.15 -14.76 -3.18
N ILE A 28 -4.29 -14.29 -2.69
CA ILE A 28 -4.56 -12.84 -2.64
C ILE A 28 -5.16 -12.44 -1.29
N THR A 29 -4.50 -11.49 -0.62
CA THR A 29 -5.03 -10.78 0.55
C THR A 29 -5.51 -9.39 0.15
N TRP A 30 -6.74 -9.07 0.51
CA TRP A 30 -7.38 -7.80 0.15
C TRP A 30 -7.34 -6.81 1.32
N LEU A 31 -6.86 -5.58 1.07
CA LEU A 31 -6.98 -4.48 2.02
C LEU A 31 -8.13 -3.55 1.62
N ALA A 32 -8.76 -2.93 2.61
CA ALA A 32 -9.93 -2.08 2.42
C ALA A 32 -9.68 -0.93 1.41
N ARG A 33 -10.73 -0.57 0.66
CA ARG A 33 -10.73 0.59 -0.23
C ARG A 33 -10.45 1.88 0.57
N GLY A 34 -9.79 2.84 -0.07
CA GLY A 34 -9.64 4.20 0.45
C GLY A 34 -8.47 4.39 1.41
N LEU A 35 -7.69 3.35 1.69
CA LEU A 35 -6.46 3.47 2.50
C LEU A 35 -5.44 4.47 1.90
N HIS A 36 -5.44 4.65 0.57
CA HIS A 36 -4.58 5.64 -0.10
C HIS A 36 -4.87 7.10 0.31
N ASN A 37 -6.02 7.39 0.92
CA ASN A 37 -6.33 8.71 1.47
C ASN A 37 -5.55 9.01 2.76
N THR A 38 -4.97 7.98 3.38
CA THR A 38 -4.16 8.11 4.60
C THR A 38 -2.91 7.26 4.45
N PRO A 39 -1.86 7.76 3.77
CA PRO A 39 -0.71 6.97 3.33
C PRO A 39 -0.02 6.18 4.44
N THR A 40 0.13 6.78 5.63
CA THR A 40 0.68 6.09 6.81
C THR A 40 -0.15 4.86 7.17
N LYS A 41 -1.48 5.00 7.19
CA LYS A 41 -2.40 3.89 7.49
C LYS A 41 -2.36 2.80 6.42
N LEU A 42 -2.21 3.18 5.14
CA LEU A 42 -2.00 2.20 4.07
C LEU A 42 -0.71 1.40 4.32
N ARG A 43 0.40 2.09 4.60
CA ARG A 43 1.67 1.44 4.90
C ARG A 43 1.56 0.49 6.08
N ASP A 44 1.02 0.98 7.20
CA ASP A 44 0.88 0.19 8.41
C ASP A 44 0.05 -1.07 8.13
N ARG A 45 -1.04 -0.94 7.37
CA ARG A 45 -1.87 -2.09 7.01
C ARG A 45 -1.19 -3.08 6.06
N ILE A 46 -0.36 -2.59 5.14
CA ILE A 46 0.49 -3.47 4.31
C ILE A 46 1.47 -4.23 5.21
N VAL A 47 2.19 -3.53 6.09
CA VAL A 47 3.18 -4.13 7.00
C VAL A 47 2.52 -5.16 7.92
N GLU A 48 1.39 -4.84 8.56
CA GLU A 48 0.60 -5.79 9.36
C GLU A 48 0.24 -7.05 8.56
N THR A 49 -0.16 -6.88 7.30
CA THR A 49 -0.53 -8.02 6.44
C THR A 49 0.69 -8.87 6.07
N LEU A 50 1.84 -8.24 5.83
CA LEU A 50 3.09 -8.95 5.59
C LEU A 50 3.52 -9.72 6.84
N ASP A 51 3.44 -9.09 8.02
CA ASP A 51 3.75 -9.72 9.30
C ASP A 51 2.83 -10.92 9.57
N ASP A 52 1.54 -10.80 9.27
CA ASP A 52 0.59 -11.92 9.37
C ASP A 52 0.95 -13.07 8.43
N ILE A 53 1.39 -12.79 7.20
CA ILE A 53 1.88 -13.81 6.25
C ILE A 53 3.13 -14.49 6.81
N TYR A 54 4.12 -13.72 7.27
CA TYR A 54 5.34 -14.26 7.88
C TYR A 54 5.04 -15.09 9.12
N ALA A 55 4.12 -14.66 9.97
CA ALA A 55 3.76 -15.36 11.18
C ALA A 55 3.07 -16.71 10.86
N GLN A 56 2.25 -16.77 9.81
CA GLN A 56 1.69 -18.04 9.34
C GLN A 56 2.76 -18.96 8.74
N ILE A 57 3.78 -18.42 8.07
CA ILE A 57 4.95 -19.20 7.61
C ILE A 57 5.71 -19.79 8.80
N ASP A 58 6.03 -18.96 9.79
CA ASP A 58 6.80 -19.36 10.98
C ASP A 58 6.06 -20.41 11.82
N ARG A 59 4.72 -20.38 11.82
CA ARG A 59 3.86 -21.40 12.46
C ARG A 59 3.53 -22.61 11.58
N ASN A 60 4.01 -22.65 10.34
CA ASN A 60 3.70 -23.68 9.35
C ASN A 60 2.19 -23.87 9.11
N GLU A 61 1.46 -22.74 9.04
CA GLU A 61 0.01 -22.66 8.80
C GLU A 61 -0.33 -22.43 7.32
N LEU A 62 0.59 -21.85 6.55
CA LEU A 62 0.46 -21.81 5.09
C LEU A 62 0.80 -23.16 4.49
N GLU A 63 -0.07 -23.68 3.62
CA GLU A 63 0.20 -24.90 2.85
C GLU A 63 1.50 -24.77 2.06
N PHE A 64 1.77 -23.56 1.55
CA PHE A 64 2.99 -23.25 0.84
C PHE A 64 3.55 -21.88 1.19
N ARG A 65 4.87 -21.82 1.38
CA ARG A 65 5.61 -20.55 1.43
C ARG A 65 5.64 -19.90 0.04
N PRO A 66 5.32 -18.60 -0.10
CA PRO A 66 5.39 -17.90 -1.38
C PRO A 66 6.84 -17.66 -1.82
N ASP A 67 7.07 -17.72 -3.13
CA ASP A 67 8.35 -17.38 -3.77
C ASP A 67 8.48 -15.85 -3.89
N TYR A 68 7.36 -15.16 -4.08
CA TYR A 68 7.28 -13.70 -4.23
C TYR A 68 6.02 -13.15 -3.55
N ILE A 69 6.14 -11.94 -3.01
CA ILE A 69 4.99 -11.13 -2.59
C ILE A 69 4.81 -9.98 -3.59
N VAL A 70 3.61 -9.78 -4.10
CA VAL A 70 3.30 -8.69 -5.05
C VAL A 70 2.36 -7.69 -4.39
N LEU A 71 2.73 -6.41 -4.41
CA LEU A 71 1.84 -5.34 -3.95
C LEU A 71 0.94 -4.88 -5.10
N GLY A 72 -0.37 -5.08 -4.96
CA GLY A 72 -1.39 -4.54 -5.86
C GLY A 72 -1.67 -3.06 -5.62
N TYR A 73 -0.60 -2.28 -5.64
CA TYR A 73 -0.56 -0.84 -5.37
C TYR A 73 0.51 -0.19 -6.22
N GLY A 74 0.26 1.04 -6.67
CA GLY A 74 1.31 1.96 -7.12
C GLY A 74 1.95 2.69 -5.94
N LEU A 75 2.36 3.94 -6.18
CA LEU A 75 2.85 4.85 -5.15
C LEU A 75 1.74 5.15 -4.11
N CYS A 76 0.49 5.30 -4.58
CA CYS A 76 -0.73 5.51 -3.80
C CYS A 76 -0.52 6.55 -2.69
N SER A 77 -0.16 7.78 -3.09
CA SER A 77 0.15 8.89 -2.17
C SER A 77 1.33 8.59 -1.22
N ASN A 78 2.32 7.82 -1.69
CA ASN A 78 3.45 7.28 -0.93
C ASN A 78 3.08 6.21 0.12
N GLY A 79 1.89 5.61 0.05
CA GLY A 79 1.46 4.60 1.04
C GLY A 79 2.27 3.30 1.00
N VAL A 80 3.02 3.03 -0.06
CA VAL A 80 3.96 1.88 -0.13
C VAL A 80 5.38 2.24 0.33
N VAL A 81 5.71 3.52 0.47
CA VAL A 81 7.08 3.98 0.77
C VAL A 81 7.45 3.65 2.21
N GLY A 82 8.56 2.94 2.39
CA GLY A 82 9.05 2.44 3.66
C GLY A 82 8.67 0.99 3.96
N VAL A 83 7.90 0.32 3.10
CA VAL A 83 7.70 -1.14 3.22
C VAL A 83 9.04 -1.83 2.98
N GLU A 84 9.39 -2.74 3.89
CA GLU A 84 10.68 -3.44 3.91
C GLU A 84 10.53 -4.89 3.43
N CYS A 85 11.53 -5.37 2.71
CA CYS A 85 11.64 -6.75 2.27
C CYS A 85 12.46 -7.55 3.27
N ARG A 86 11.83 -8.48 4.00
CA ARG A 86 12.50 -9.37 4.97
C ARG A 86 13.37 -10.40 4.25
N ASP A 87 12.76 -11.46 3.73
CA ASP A 87 13.44 -12.58 3.07
C ASP A 87 12.71 -13.13 1.84
N ILE A 88 11.42 -12.81 1.66
CA ILE A 88 10.68 -13.06 0.41
C ILE A 88 10.72 -11.80 -0.46
N PRO A 89 11.22 -11.87 -1.70
CA PRO A 89 11.26 -10.70 -2.60
C PRO A 89 9.88 -10.07 -2.80
N ILE A 90 9.83 -8.74 -2.72
CA ILE A 90 8.60 -7.95 -2.90
C ILE A 90 8.61 -7.29 -4.27
N VAL A 91 7.54 -7.47 -5.03
CA VAL A 91 7.33 -6.85 -6.34
C VAL A 91 6.28 -5.75 -6.21
N VAL A 92 6.58 -4.56 -6.72
CA VAL A 92 5.65 -3.42 -6.70
C VAL A 92 5.62 -2.72 -8.07
N PRO A 93 4.43 -2.47 -8.66
CA PRO A 93 4.29 -1.67 -9.87
C PRO A 93 4.84 -0.24 -9.72
N ARG A 94 5.58 0.22 -10.73
CA ARG A 94 6.09 1.60 -10.84
C ARG A 94 5.04 2.53 -11.41
N THR A 95 3.95 2.67 -10.68
CA THR A 95 2.79 3.49 -11.07
C THR A 95 2.45 4.50 -10.00
N ASP A 96 1.70 5.54 -10.33
CA ASP A 96 1.23 6.52 -9.34
C ASP A 96 0.18 5.94 -8.40
N ASP A 97 -0.75 5.14 -8.92
CA ASP A 97 -1.81 4.52 -8.14
C ASP A 97 -2.47 3.33 -8.89
N CYS A 98 -3.54 2.79 -8.32
CA CYS A 98 -4.26 1.67 -8.92
C CYS A 98 -4.98 2.00 -10.23
N ILE A 99 -5.23 3.28 -10.55
CA ILE A 99 -5.84 3.68 -11.83
C ILE A 99 -4.92 3.33 -12.98
N ALA A 100 -3.62 3.60 -12.85
CA ALA A 100 -2.63 3.19 -13.85
C ALA A 100 -2.57 1.67 -14.04
N LEU A 101 -2.86 0.89 -13.00
CA LEU A 101 -2.96 -0.58 -13.11
C LEU A 101 -4.18 -1.00 -13.93
N PHE A 102 -5.33 -0.35 -13.74
CA PHE A 102 -6.52 -0.57 -14.57
C PHE A 102 -6.33 -0.12 -16.02
N LEU A 103 -5.57 0.95 -16.24
CA LEU A 103 -5.23 1.43 -17.59
C LEU A 103 -4.08 0.66 -18.22
N GLY A 104 -3.49 -0.31 -17.52
CA GLY A 104 -2.48 -1.19 -18.04
C GLY A 104 -1.13 -0.55 -18.32
N SER A 105 -0.90 0.71 -17.94
CA SER A 105 0.42 1.36 -17.94
C SER A 105 0.40 2.71 -17.25
N GLN A 106 1.53 3.10 -16.66
CA GLN A 106 1.75 4.47 -16.18
C GLN A 106 1.68 5.49 -17.32
N GLN A 107 2.19 5.14 -18.52
CA GLN A 107 2.21 6.05 -19.66
C GLN A 107 0.79 6.38 -20.14
N ARG A 108 -0.10 5.39 -20.22
CA ARG A 108 -1.51 5.62 -20.57
C ARG A 108 -2.20 6.47 -19.50
N TYR A 109 -1.95 6.22 -18.22
CA TYR A 109 -2.49 7.05 -17.14
C TYR A 109 -2.08 8.52 -17.28
N MET A 110 -0.80 8.80 -17.54
CA MET A 110 -0.33 10.17 -17.73
C MET A 110 -0.94 10.83 -18.97
N LYS A 111 -1.19 10.07 -20.04
CA LYS A 111 -1.87 10.57 -21.23
C LYS A 111 -3.31 10.99 -20.91
N GLU A 112 -4.09 10.12 -20.26
CA GLU A 112 -5.46 10.46 -19.86
C GLU A 112 -5.49 11.65 -18.91
N PHE A 113 -4.56 11.71 -17.95
CA PHE A 113 -4.43 12.84 -17.02
C PHE A 113 -4.16 14.16 -17.77
N ALA A 114 -3.26 14.16 -18.74
CA ALA A 114 -2.92 15.35 -19.53
C ALA A 114 -4.07 15.80 -20.44
N GLU A 115 -4.82 14.86 -21.01
CA GLU A 115 -5.98 15.16 -21.87
C GLU A 115 -7.18 15.69 -21.08
N SER A 116 -7.39 15.21 -19.85
CA SER A 116 -8.55 15.58 -19.03
C SER A 116 -8.30 16.74 -18.06
N GLY A 117 -7.05 17.17 -17.89
CA GLY A 117 -6.64 18.12 -16.83
C GLY A 117 -6.72 17.53 -15.43
N GLY A 118 -6.62 16.21 -15.30
CA GLY A 118 -7.00 15.45 -14.11
C GLY A 118 -8.46 15.00 -14.17
N ALA A 119 -8.78 13.86 -13.58
CA ALA A 119 -10.14 13.32 -13.52
C ALA A 119 -10.35 12.62 -12.19
N TYR A 120 -11.57 12.70 -11.68
CA TYR A 120 -12.01 11.84 -10.59
C TYR A 120 -12.39 10.48 -11.19
N TRP A 121 -11.62 9.43 -10.92
CA TRP A 121 -11.81 8.14 -11.57
C TRP A 121 -12.72 7.21 -10.77
N LEU A 122 -13.70 6.64 -11.47
CA LEU A 122 -14.59 5.58 -11.01
C LEU A 122 -14.40 4.32 -11.85
N ASN A 123 -14.61 3.17 -11.23
CA ASN A 123 -14.68 1.87 -11.90
C ASN A 123 -15.64 0.95 -11.12
N SER A 124 -16.00 -0.19 -11.70
CA SER A 124 -16.87 -1.18 -11.05
C SER A 124 -16.43 -1.52 -9.62
N GLY A 125 -15.14 -1.81 -9.40
CA GLY A 125 -14.62 -2.17 -8.08
C GLY A 125 -14.68 -1.03 -7.06
N TRP A 126 -14.51 0.22 -7.48
CA TRP A 126 -14.72 1.37 -6.59
C TRP A 126 -16.18 1.50 -6.18
N LEU A 127 -17.10 1.29 -7.12
CA LEU A 127 -18.55 1.42 -6.95
C LEU A 127 -19.15 0.27 -6.10
N GLU A 128 -18.69 -0.96 -6.30
CA GLU A 128 -19.06 -2.11 -5.46
C GLU A 128 -18.71 -1.91 -3.98
N HIS A 129 -17.60 -1.21 -3.71
CA HIS A 129 -17.08 -1.00 -2.37
C HIS A 129 -17.41 0.38 -1.78
N SER A 130 -18.05 1.26 -2.53
CA SER A 130 -18.88 2.32 -1.94
C SER A 130 -20.20 1.69 -1.52
N ALA A 131 -20.23 1.11 -0.32
CA ALA A 131 -21.40 0.46 0.30
C ALA A 131 -22.63 1.38 0.51
N ARG A 132 -22.75 2.48 -0.23
CA ARG A 132 -23.63 3.63 0.00
C ARG A 132 -24.19 4.27 -1.28
N LEU A 133 -23.98 3.69 -2.47
CA LEU A 133 -24.51 4.25 -3.73
C LEU A 133 -26.05 4.34 -3.77
N PHE A 134 -26.75 3.72 -2.83
CA PHE A 134 -28.21 3.82 -2.70
C PHE A 134 -28.65 4.71 -1.54
N ASP A 135 -27.72 5.37 -0.84
CA ASP A 135 -28.04 6.13 0.37
C ASP A 135 -26.99 7.22 0.69
N GLU A 136 -26.66 8.03 -0.33
CA GLU A 136 -25.81 9.21 -0.13
C GLU A 136 -26.43 10.19 0.86
N GLU A 137 -27.76 10.30 0.89
CA GLU A 137 -28.49 11.15 1.83
C GLU A 137 -28.32 10.67 3.27
N ASP A 138 -28.50 9.38 3.62
CA ASP A 138 -28.27 8.97 5.01
C ASP A 138 -26.80 8.96 5.38
N PHE A 139 -25.88 8.81 4.43
CA PHE A 139 -24.45 9.01 4.74
C PHE A 139 -24.14 10.46 5.07
N ARG A 140 -24.58 11.39 4.20
CA ARG A 140 -24.43 12.83 4.42
C ARG A 140 -25.09 13.24 5.74
N ARG A 141 -26.30 12.75 6.00
CA ARG A 141 -27.06 13.00 7.22
C ARG A 141 -26.37 12.46 8.46
N ARG A 142 -25.84 11.24 8.44
CA ARG A 142 -25.11 10.68 9.59
C ARG A 142 -23.83 11.47 9.90
N ARG A 143 -23.11 11.90 8.87
CA ARG A 143 -21.91 12.73 9.06
C ARG A 143 -22.24 14.12 9.54
N TRP A 144 -23.32 14.70 9.02
CA TRP A 144 -23.84 15.96 9.53
C TRP A 144 -24.22 15.83 11.01
N LEU A 145 -24.92 14.75 11.40
CA LEU A 145 -25.26 14.48 12.81
C LEU A 145 -24.03 14.32 13.69
N GLU A 146 -22.99 13.63 13.22
CA GLU A 146 -21.72 13.50 13.95
C GLU A 146 -21.03 14.85 14.14
N TYR A 147 -21.04 15.72 13.12
CA TYR A 147 -20.49 17.07 13.24
C TYR A 147 -21.34 17.99 14.09
N ALA A 148 -22.66 17.88 14.01
CA ALA A 148 -23.58 18.62 14.85
C ALA A 148 -23.39 18.26 16.34
N GLU A 149 -23.20 16.97 16.63
CA GLU A 149 -22.92 16.48 17.99
C GLU A 149 -21.58 16.99 18.53
N LYS A 150 -20.51 16.97 17.72
CA LYS A 150 -19.16 17.35 18.15
C LYS A 150 -18.89 18.84 18.15
N TYR A 151 -19.48 19.57 17.21
CA TYR A 151 -19.10 20.94 16.88
C TYR A 151 -20.29 21.91 16.82
N GLY A 152 -21.52 21.44 16.99
CA GLY A 152 -22.75 22.23 16.87
C GLY A 152 -23.28 22.31 15.44
N GLU A 153 -24.59 22.50 15.29
CA GLU A 153 -25.29 22.45 13.99
C GLU A 153 -24.77 23.48 12.99
N GLU A 154 -24.50 24.72 13.42
CA GLU A 154 -23.98 25.79 12.54
C GLU A 154 -22.59 25.44 11.95
N ASN A 155 -21.75 24.74 12.71
CA ASN A 155 -20.45 24.27 12.23
C ASN A 155 -20.58 23.01 11.38
N ALA A 156 -21.62 22.20 11.57
CA ALA A 156 -21.82 20.96 10.84
C ALA A 156 -22.02 21.20 9.34
N ASP A 157 -22.83 22.20 8.97
CA ASP A 157 -23.02 22.58 7.57
C ASP A 157 -21.72 23.02 6.91
N TYR A 158 -20.98 23.92 7.58
CA TYR A 158 -19.68 24.39 7.10
C TYR A 158 -18.66 23.24 6.96
N LEU A 159 -18.61 22.31 7.91
CA LEU A 159 -17.70 21.16 7.85
C LEU A 159 -18.03 20.19 6.71
N ILE A 160 -19.32 19.95 6.45
CA ILE A 160 -19.76 19.15 5.29
C ILE A 160 -19.37 19.85 3.98
N GLU A 161 -19.51 21.17 3.90
CA GLU A 161 -19.13 21.96 2.73
C GLU A 161 -17.62 21.94 2.50
N VAL A 162 -16.81 22.21 3.53
CA VAL A 162 -15.35 22.15 3.47
C VAL A 162 -14.87 20.77 3.04
N GLU A 163 -15.49 19.71 3.54
CA GLU A 163 -15.10 18.36 3.15
C GLU A 163 -15.61 17.96 1.76
N SER A 164 -16.61 18.66 1.23
CA SER A 164 -17.04 18.51 -0.15
C SER A 164 -16.17 19.35 -1.10
N SER A 165 -15.37 20.29 -0.59
CA SER A 165 -14.60 21.25 -1.40
C SER A 165 -13.53 20.62 -2.29
N TRP A 166 -13.06 19.40 -2.00
CA TRP A 166 -12.11 18.71 -2.89
C TRP A 166 -12.71 18.47 -4.27
N MET A 167 -14.04 18.36 -4.38
CA MET A 167 -14.75 18.21 -5.65
C MET A 167 -14.56 19.45 -6.53
N ASN A 168 -14.39 20.65 -5.95
CA ASN A 168 -14.14 21.88 -6.72
C ASN A 168 -12.82 21.86 -7.50
N ASN A 169 -11.91 20.93 -7.19
CA ASN A 169 -10.65 20.76 -7.91
C ASN A 169 -10.78 19.89 -9.17
N TYR A 170 -11.97 19.34 -9.42
CA TYR A 170 -12.24 18.50 -10.58
C TYR A 170 -13.28 19.14 -11.48
N SER A 171 -13.10 18.91 -12.78
CA SER A 171 -14.06 19.25 -13.84
C SER A 171 -14.40 18.06 -14.72
N THR A 172 -13.76 16.91 -14.48
CA THR A 172 -13.93 15.68 -15.27
C THR A 172 -14.16 14.49 -14.35
N LEU A 173 -15.22 13.72 -14.64
CA LEU A 173 -15.50 12.41 -14.05
C LEU A 173 -15.09 11.33 -15.05
N GLY A 174 -14.08 10.54 -14.68
CA GLY A 174 -13.60 9.41 -15.47
C GLY A 174 -14.29 8.11 -15.09
N PHE A 175 -14.72 7.32 -16.06
CA PHE A 175 -15.23 5.96 -15.84
C PHE A 175 -14.40 4.95 -16.61
N ILE A 176 -13.90 3.94 -15.89
CA ILE A 176 -13.14 2.83 -16.47
C ILE A 176 -14.06 1.63 -16.60
N HIS A 177 -14.39 1.27 -17.85
CA HIS A 177 -15.11 0.04 -18.16
C HIS A 177 -14.23 -1.17 -17.87
N SER A 178 -14.79 -2.15 -17.15
CA SER A 178 -14.10 -3.39 -16.82
C SER A 178 -14.41 -4.46 -17.87
N SER A 179 -13.36 -5.10 -18.39
CA SER A 179 -13.48 -6.23 -19.30
C SER A 179 -13.85 -7.55 -18.58
N VAL A 180 -13.87 -7.56 -17.25
CA VAL A 180 -14.22 -8.74 -16.43
C VAL A 180 -15.65 -8.69 -15.95
N TYR A 181 -16.09 -7.55 -15.43
CA TYR A 181 -17.44 -7.41 -14.90
C TYR A 181 -17.97 -5.99 -15.06
N GLU A 182 -19.11 -5.90 -15.73
CA GLU A 182 -19.78 -4.65 -16.00
C GLU A 182 -21.24 -4.70 -15.58
N SER A 183 -21.71 -3.58 -15.03
CA SER A 183 -23.12 -3.35 -14.70
C SER A 183 -23.54 -2.01 -15.30
N PRO A 184 -24.61 -1.96 -16.12
CA PRO A 184 -25.10 -0.69 -16.67
C PRO A 184 -25.45 0.35 -15.61
N GLU A 185 -25.87 -0.09 -14.41
CA GLU A 185 -26.22 0.83 -13.31
C GLU A 185 -25.02 1.64 -12.82
N TYR A 186 -23.80 1.09 -12.93
CA TYR A 186 -22.58 1.80 -12.53
C TYR A 186 -22.30 2.98 -13.45
N LEU A 187 -22.43 2.78 -14.77
CA LEU A 187 -22.30 3.86 -15.72
C LEU A 187 -23.43 4.89 -15.55
N HIS A 188 -24.68 4.44 -15.42
CA HIS A 188 -25.80 5.36 -15.19
C HIS A 188 -25.59 6.20 -13.93
N HIS A 189 -25.10 5.61 -12.85
CA HIS A 189 -24.74 6.35 -11.64
C HIS A 189 -23.65 7.39 -11.92
N THR A 190 -22.56 7.00 -12.57
CA THR A 190 -21.48 7.92 -12.95
C THR A 190 -22.01 9.07 -13.82
N VAL A 191 -22.87 8.81 -14.80
CA VAL A 191 -23.51 9.86 -15.62
C VAL A 191 -24.29 10.84 -14.74
N ARG A 192 -25.13 10.35 -13.81
CA ARG A 192 -25.89 11.21 -12.89
C ARG A 192 -24.99 12.07 -12.02
N GLU A 193 -23.89 11.53 -11.51
CA GLU A 193 -22.94 12.29 -10.70
C GLU A 193 -22.19 13.34 -11.53
N ALA A 194 -21.79 13.02 -12.77
CA ALA A 194 -21.20 14.02 -13.66
C ALA A 194 -22.19 15.18 -13.93
N GLU A 195 -23.46 14.90 -14.20
CA GLU A 195 -24.49 15.91 -14.44
C GLU A 195 -24.75 16.78 -13.20
N LYS A 196 -24.89 16.16 -12.02
CA LYS A 196 -25.12 16.83 -10.73
C LYS A 196 -24.00 17.83 -10.39
N HIS A 197 -22.76 17.49 -10.72
CA HIS A 197 -21.58 18.33 -10.47
C HIS A 197 -21.17 19.20 -11.67
N ASN A 198 -21.90 19.13 -12.79
CA ASN A 198 -21.58 19.80 -14.05
C ASN A 198 -20.15 19.50 -14.54
N TRP A 199 -19.75 18.24 -14.42
CA TRP A 199 -18.45 17.72 -14.86
C TRP A 199 -18.55 17.05 -16.24
N GLN A 200 -17.45 17.08 -16.99
CA GLN A 200 -17.32 16.34 -18.23
C GLN A 200 -17.19 14.84 -17.93
N LEU A 201 -17.96 14.01 -18.63
CA LEU A 201 -17.82 12.56 -18.55
C LEU A 201 -16.72 12.08 -19.50
N ARG A 202 -15.78 11.28 -19.00
CA ARG A 202 -14.72 10.64 -19.77
C ARG A 202 -14.77 9.14 -19.58
N GLU A 203 -15.17 8.41 -20.61
CA GLU A 203 -15.23 6.94 -20.59
C GLU A 203 -13.98 6.34 -21.25
N VAL A 204 -13.40 5.33 -20.60
CA VAL A 204 -12.24 4.58 -21.12
C VAL A 204 -12.37 3.09 -20.80
N ASN A 205 -11.89 2.21 -21.68
CA ASN A 205 -11.82 0.79 -21.38
C ASN A 205 -10.58 0.45 -20.55
N ASP A 206 -10.68 -0.54 -19.66
CA ASP A 206 -9.50 -1.07 -18.98
C ASP A 206 -8.48 -1.66 -19.96
N ASP A 207 -7.26 -1.88 -19.46
CA ASP A 207 -6.26 -2.74 -20.05
C ASP A 207 -5.60 -3.53 -18.93
N LEU A 208 -5.96 -4.81 -18.84
CA LEU A 208 -5.52 -5.69 -17.76
C LEU A 208 -4.06 -6.16 -17.90
N ARG A 209 -3.28 -5.65 -18.86
CA ARG A 209 -1.91 -6.12 -19.11
C ARG A 209 -1.02 -6.10 -17.86
N MET A 210 -0.99 -4.99 -17.11
CA MET A 210 -0.17 -4.92 -15.89
C MET A 210 -0.65 -5.88 -14.80
N LEU A 211 -1.96 -5.99 -14.60
CA LEU A 211 -2.55 -6.95 -13.65
C LEU A 211 -2.24 -8.40 -14.06
N ARG A 212 -2.21 -8.69 -15.36
CA ARG A 212 -1.82 -10.00 -15.88
C ARG A 212 -0.35 -10.30 -15.60
N MET A 213 0.53 -9.34 -15.81
CA MET A 213 1.95 -9.49 -15.48
C MET A 213 2.17 -9.76 -13.98
N MET A 214 1.38 -9.11 -13.12
CA MET A 214 1.42 -9.35 -11.67
C MET A 214 1.11 -10.80 -11.31
N VAL A 215 0.03 -11.38 -11.86
CA VAL A 215 -0.37 -12.76 -11.53
C VAL A 215 0.47 -13.83 -12.25
N ASN A 216 1.06 -13.50 -13.40
CA ASN A 216 1.84 -14.44 -14.21
C ASN A 216 3.35 -14.43 -13.87
N GLY A 217 3.82 -13.45 -13.11
CA GLY A 217 5.24 -13.33 -12.77
C GLY A 217 6.10 -12.71 -13.88
N ASP A 218 5.49 -12.04 -14.85
CA ASP A 218 6.16 -11.44 -16.01
C ASP A 218 6.68 -10.02 -15.71
N TRP A 219 7.39 -9.85 -14.58
CA TRP A 219 7.78 -8.54 -14.08
C TRP A 219 9.05 -8.03 -14.76
N ASN A 220 8.92 -6.99 -15.58
CA ASN A 220 10.09 -6.26 -16.12
C ASN A 220 10.48 -5.10 -15.21
N GLU A 221 11.78 -4.80 -15.13
CA GLU A 221 12.33 -3.78 -14.21
C GLU A 221 11.92 -2.34 -14.55
N ASN A 222 11.46 -2.08 -15.79
CA ASN A 222 10.98 -0.76 -16.21
C ASN A 222 9.62 -0.42 -15.60
N GLU A 223 8.78 -1.43 -15.40
CA GLU A 223 7.40 -1.26 -14.93
C GLU A 223 7.18 -1.79 -13.50
N PHE A 224 8.13 -2.57 -12.98
CA PHE A 224 8.09 -3.13 -11.64
C PHE A 224 9.40 -2.87 -10.92
N LEU A 225 9.31 -2.59 -9.62
CA LEU A 225 10.44 -2.66 -8.71
C LEU A 225 10.39 -4.02 -8.02
N ILE A 226 11.50 -4.76 -8.08
CA ILE A 226 11.68 -6.03 -7.37
C ILE A 226 12.67 -5.76 -6.23
N LEU A 227 12.18 -5.81 -5.00
CA LEU A 227 12.99 -5.63 -3.79
C LEU A 227 13.64 -6.95 -3.40
N LYS A 228 14.91 -6.86 -3.04
CA LYS A 228 15.69 -7.96 -2.47
C LYS A 228 15.62 -7.93 -0.94
N PRO A 229 15.89 -9.07 -0.28
CA PRO A 229 16.04 -9.13 1.17
C PRO A 229 16.96 -8.02 1.72
N GLY A 230 16.49 -7.31 2.75
CA GLY A 230 17.21 -6.20 3.37
C GLY A 230 17.08 -4.86 2.64
N GLU A 231 16.24 -4.75 1.61
CA GLU A 231 15.88 -3.49 0.95
C GLU A 231 14.51 -2.99 1.41
N ARG A 232 14.25 -1.70 1.20
CA ARG A 232 12.95 -1.05 1.41
C ARG A 232 12.54 -0.19 0.23
N ILE A 233 11.24 0.07 0.11
CA ILE A 233 10.68 0.92 -0.93
C ILE A 233 10.98 2.39 -0.61
N ALA A 234 11.59 3.11 -1.54
CA ALA A 234 11.73 4.56 -1.51
C ALA A 234 11.07 5.20 -2.73
N ALA A 235 10.60 6.44 -2.58
CA ALA A 235 10.10 7.22 -3.71
C ALA A 235 11.26 7.71 -4.60
N ASP A 236 11.05 7.65 -5.91
CA ASP A 236 11.93 8.22 -6.93
C ASP A 236 11.17 9.24 -7.76
N TYR A 237 11.05 10.45 -7.22
CA TYR A 237 10.23 11.52 -7.82
C TYR A 237 10.75 12.02 -9.19
N ALA A 238 12.04 11.81 -9.48
CA ALA A 238 12.67 12.26 -10.72
C ALA A 238 12.85 11.15 -11.76
N GLY A 239 12.63 9.89 -11.37
CA GLY A 239 12.89 8.73 -12.21
C GLY A 239 11.70 7.79 -12.28
N ALA A 240 11.92 6.55 -11.87
CA ALA A 240 11.02 5.43 -12.16
C ALA A 240 9.93 5.24 -11.09
N LYS A 241 9.50 6.33 -10.44
CA LYS A 241 8.51 6.43 -9.35
C LYS A 241 8.91 5.81 -8.02
N LEU A 242 9.47 4.61 -8.05
CA LEU A 242 9.93 3.86 -6.89
C LEU A 242 11.41 3.51 -7.06
N LYS A 243 12.12 3.22 -5.98
CA LYS A 243 13.47 2.64 -6.03
C LYS A 243 13.71 1.81 -4.77
N ALA A 244 14.67 0.89 -4.84
CA ALA A 244 15.15 0.19 -3.68
C ALA A 244 16.19 1.06 -2.94
N GLU A 245 16.12 1.06 -1.62
CA GLU A 245 17.17 1.58 -0.73
C GLU A 245 17.47 0.54 0.35
N PRO A 246 18.68 0.52 0.93
CA PRO A 246 18.97 -0.35 2.07
C PRO A 246 17.99 -0.11 3.22
N ALA A 247 17.42 -1.17 3.78
CA ALA A 247 16.62 -1.09 4.98
C ALA A 247 17.52 -0.70 6.18
N PRO A 248 17.03 0.08 7.16
CA PRO A 248 17.77 0.37 8.38
C PRO A 248 18.16 -0.95 9.05
N GLN A 249 19.45 -1.14 9.33
CA GLN A 249 19.84 -2.28 10.15
C GLN A 249 19.27 -2.09 11.56
N PRO A 250 18.72 -3.14 12.20
CA PRO A 250 18.40 -3.08 13.60
C PRO A 250 19.67 -2.68 14.38
N PRO A 251 19.57 -1.82 15.40
CA PRO A 251 20.73 -1.43 16.18
C PRO A 251 21.41 -2.68 16.71
N GLN A 252 22.71 -2.83 16.41
CA GLN A 252 23.44 -3.98 16.93
C GLN A 252 23.33 -4.00 18.45
N PRO A 253 23.08 -5.16 19.08
CA PRO A 253 23.11 -5.24 20.52
C PRO A 253 24.49 -4.77 20.97
N VAL A 254 24.51 -3.71 21.78
CA VAL A 254 25.74 -3.20 22.37
C VAL A 254 26.33 -4.38 23.15
N SER A 255 27.43 -4.94 22.64
CA SER A 255 28.17 -5.98 23.32
C SER A 255 28.50 -5.45 24.71
N ALA A 256 27.80 -5.94 25.73
CA ALA A 256 28.19 -5.72 27.12
C ALA A 256 29.63 -6.22 27.22
N ALA A 257 30.58 -5.29 27.35
CA ALA A 257 31.97 -5.62 27.59
C ALA A 257 31.98 -6.56 28.80
N ARG A 258 32.40 -7.81 28.58
CA ARG A 258 32.64 -8.73 29.70
C ARG A 258 33.63 -8.01 30.61
N PRO A 259 33.35 -7.83 31.91
CA PRO A 259 34.35 -7.29 32.81
C PRO A 259 35.59 -8.17 32.72
N SER A 260 36.72 -7.54 32.44
CA SER A 260 38.03 -8.18 32.40
C SER A 260 38.26 -8.83 33.76
N ASN A 261 38.35 -10.17 33.78
CA ASN A 261 38.94 -10.91 34.91
C ASN A 261 40.45 -10.66 34.91
N GLU A 262 40.85 -9.45 35.29
CA GLU A 262 42.20 -9.21 35.77
C GLU A 262 42.21 -9.52 37.28
N PRO A 263 43.10 -10.41 37.76
CA PRO A 263 43.25 -10.62 39.18
C PRO A 263 43.78 -9.33 39.83
N VAL A 264 42.98 -8.74 40.70
CA VAL A 264 43.38 -7.60 41.53
C VAL A 264 44.49 -8.06 42.47
N SER A 265 45.74 -7.72 42.15
CA SER A 265 46.87 -7.89 43.05
C SER A 265 46.73 -6.90 44.22
N VAL A 266 46.29 -7.38 45.37
CA VAL A 266 46.26 -6.59 46.60
C VAL A 266 47.70 -6.46 47.13
N ALA A 267 48.35 -5.33 46.85
CA ALA A 267 49.60 -4.96 47.47
C ALA A 267 49.31 -4.37 48.87
N PHE A 268 49.68 -5.10 49.93
CA PHE A 268 49.65 -4.59 51.30
C PHE A 268 50.94 -3.81 51.58
N PRO A 269 50.87 -2.57 52.10
CA PRO A 269 52.05 -1.81 52.47
C PRO A 269 52.40 -2.04 53.96
N TYR A 270 53.71 -2.10 54.20
CA TYR A 270 54.44 -2.04 55.48
C TYR A 270 54.67 -3.32 56.30
N GLY A 271 55.96 -3.60 56.51
CA GLY A 271 56.45 -4.05 57.82
C GLY A 271 57.66 -4.98 57.80
N ASP A 272 58.84 -4.47 57.44
CA ASP A 272 60.12 -5.13 57.77
C ASP A 272 60.26 -5.25 59.29
N ALA A 273 60.31 -6.48 59.80
CA ALA A 273 60.83 -6.80 61.12
C ALA A 273 61.87 -7.93 61.00
N LYS A 274 63.11 -7.54 61.28
CA LYS A 274 64.32 -8.36 61.33
C LYS A 274 64.20 -9.50 62.35
N GLY A 275 64.92 -10.60 62.08
CA GLY A 275 65.71 -11.26 63.13
C GLY A 275 65.74 -12.79 63.18
N GLY A 276 66.82 -13.38 62.66
CA GLY A 276 67.54 -14.53 63.27
C GLY A 276 67.00 -15.95 62.99
N VAL A 277 67.78 -17.03 62.91
CA VAL A 277 69.21 -17.34 63.13
C VAL A 277 69.51 -18.72 62.47
N SER A 278 70.71 -18.86 61.89
CA SER A 278 71.54 -20.06 61.63
C SER A 278 71.02 -21.28 60.84
N LYS A 279 71.67 -21.59 59.71
CA LYS A 279 72.88 -22.43 59.61
C LYS A 279 73.65 -22.10 58.34
#